data_AF-A0A968VUW4-F1
#
_entry.id   AF-A0A968VUW4-F1
#
_cell.length_a   1.000
_cell.length_b   1.000
_cell.length_c   1.000
_cell.angle_alpha   90.00
_cell.angle_beta   90.00
_cell.angle_gamma   90.00
#
_symmetry.space_group_name_H-M   'P 1'
#
loop_
_entity.id
_entity.type
_entity.pdbx_description
1 polymer ?
#
loop_
_entity_poly.entity_id
_entity_poly.type
_entity_poly.pdbx_seq_one_letter_code
_entity_poly.pdbx_strand_id
1 'polypeptide(L)'
;ANCYGSGTNPVNTIGVPGNVYYRTDTGSCFVKKSDNTWTDANQTLTTIQRSSIVTNEPTAQGGYRPPLVNINQANANATCNAMVDSTYGAKRLLRKREFTAAAGFAKYQGEPNYLDDTAIATLETGSTTGAHTSLYQCNSSNHTGITAGAFKSTKLAGDAGDAVKSFTIGSLETSNCVSRFGAQDMVGNVWEWNSDQAYCNSSASAISTPYSLGAYACIGTASAIDSGNGYSSGFDMNGFMFDGFQGPGGSNLVSEWNFQDLNFSANYFNVPMALPLVGNDNGNAIGIAANSAKLHGDRFWLYTGNGSSRGLFSGGNWYNGSNNGRWTTNWSNSPSNAINHLGFRCALPAE
;
A
#
# COMPACT_ATOMS: atom_id res chain seq x y z
N ALA A 1 -27.43 11.31 -2.47
CA ALA A 1 -26.35 11.27 -1.45
C ALA A 1 -25.47 10.08 -1.75
N ASN A 2 -24.17 10.15 -1.45
CA ASN A 2 -23.32 8.96 -1.52
C ASN A 2 -23.77 7.97 -0.45
N CYS A 3 -23.71 6.69 -0.76
CA CYS A 3 -24.35 5.64 0.02
C CYS A 3 -23.32 4.58 0.46
N TYR A 4 -23.57 4.01 1.63
CA TYR A 4 -22.89 2.82 2.12
C TYR A 4 -23.88 1.66 2.18
N GLY A 5 -23.41 0.45 1.98
CA GLY A 5 -24.21 -0.73 2.27
C GLY A 5 -23.41 -2.02 2.29
N SER A 6 -24.08 -3.08 2.70
CA SER A 6 -23.57 -4.45 2.74
C SER A 6 -24.51 -5.38 1.96
N GLY A 7 -24.03 -6.56 1.55
CA GLY A 7 -24.87 -7.59 0.94
C GLY A 7 -24.89 -7.54 -0.59
N THR A 8 -25.96 -7.02 -1.21
CA THR A 8 -26.10 -7.03 -2.68
C THR A 8 -25.52 -5.77 -3.32
N ASN A 9 -25.11 -5.89 -4.59
CA ASN A 9 -24.76 -4.73 -5.43
C ASN A 9 -25.93 -3.72 -5.49
N PRO A 10 -25.63 -2.42 -5.64
CA PRO A 10 -26.66 -1.39 -5.66
C PRO A 10 -27.58 -1.58 -6.88
N VAL A 11 -28.89 -1.48 -6.66
CA VAL A 11 -29.90 -1.59 -7.73
C VAL A 11 -30.02 -0.30 -8.52
N ASN A 12 -30.44 -0.38 -9.79
CA ASN A 12 -30.48 0.81 -10.66
C ASN A 12 -31.57 1.82 -10.28
N THR A 13 -32.50 1.47 -9.39
CA THR A 13 -33.55 2.37 -8.88
C THR A 13 -33.09 3.33 -7.80
N ILE A 14 -31.87 3.14 -7.24
CA ILE A 14 -31.32 4.01 -6.20
C ILE A 14 -30.25 4.95 -6.76
N GLY A 15 -30.17 6.14 -6.16
CA GLY A 15 -29.20 7.18 -6.48
C GLY A 15 -29.47 7.91 -7.79
N VAL A 16 -28.70 8.96 -8.04
CA VAL A 16 -28.67 9.71 -9.31
C VAL A 16 -27.25 9.69 -9.89
N PRO A 17 -27.08 9.96 -11.20
CA PRO A 17 -25.76 10.01 -11.82
C PRO A 17 -24.76 10.84 -11.01
N GLY A 18 -23.54 10.33 -10.85
CA GLY A 18 -22.49 10.92 -10.03
C GLY A 18 -22.48 10.47 -8.57
N ASN A 19 -23.54 9.81 -8.06
CA ASN A 19 -23.47 9.19 -6.75
C ASN A 19 -22.48 8.03 -6.71
N VAL A 20 -21.86 7.85 -5.55
CA VAL A 20 -20.95 6.75 -5.24
C VAL A 20 -21.58 5.84 -4.19
N TYR A 21 -21.41 4.54 -4.38
CA TYR A 21 -21.84 3.50 -3.44
C TYR A 21 -20.64 2.65 -3.03
N TYR A 22 -20.35 2.61 -1.73
CA TYR A 22 -19.29 1.75 -1.17
C TYR A 22 -19.90 0.52 -0.50
N ARG A 23 -19.44 -0.65 -0.92
CA ARG A 23 -19.76 -1.93 -0.29
C ARG A 23 -18.77 -2.22 0.83
N THR A 24 -19.22 -2.23 2.07
CA THR A 24 -18.35 -2.43 3.24
C THR A 24 -17.94 -3.90 3.43
N ASP A 25 -18.73 -4.83 2.90
CA ASP A 25 -18.47 -6.27 3.00
C ASP A 25 -17.40 -6.76 2.02
N THR A 26 -17.36 -6.22 0.80
CA THR A 26 -16.38 -6.61 -0.23
C THR A 26 -15.31 -5.56 -0.49
N GLY A 27 -15.47 -4.35 0.04
CA GLY A 27 -14.62 -3.21 -0.26
C GLY A 27 -14.84 -2.61 -1.67
N SER A 28 -15.82 -3.12 -2.43
CA SER A 28 -16.10 -2.65 -3.80
C SER A 28 -16.71 -1.25 -3.81
N CYS A 29 -16.41 -0.47 -4.83
CA CYS A 29 -16.95 0.88 -5.00
C CYS A 29 -17.59 1.01 -6.37
N PHE A 30 -18.76 1.65 -6.40
CA PHE A 30 -19.55 1.82 -7.60
C PHE A 30 -19.86 3.30 -7.81
N VAL A 31 -19.89 3.72 -9.07
CA VAL A 31 -20.37 5.04 -9.47
C VAL A 31 -21.61 4.91 -10.34
N LYS A 32 -22.60 5.78 -10.12
CA LYS A 32 -23.79 5.87 -10.93
C LYS A 32 -23.50 6.66 -12.20
N LYS A 33 -23.62 6.03 -13.37
CA LYS A 33 -23.42 6.67 -14.68
C LYS A 33 -24.65 7.48 -15.12
N SER A 34 -24.48 8.28 -16.17
CA SER A 34 -25.55 9.07 -16.80
C SER A 34 -26.70 8.24 -17.37
N ASP A 35 -26.44 6.98 -17.73
CA ASP A 35 -27.46 6.00 -18.17
C ASP A 35 -28.22 5.35 -17.00
N ASN A 36 -28.07 5.87 -15.78
CA ASN A 36 -28.65 5.34 -14.53
C ASN A 36 -28.20 3.91 -14.16
N THR A 37 -27.09 3.42 -14.71
CA THR A 37 -26.50 2.14 -14.28
C THR A 37 -25.37 2.36 -13.29
N TRP A 38 -25.23 1.44 -12.32
CA TRP A 38 -24.07 1.39 -11.44
C TRP A 38 -22.91 0.66 -12.12
N THR A 39 -21.70 1.19 -11.98
CA THR A 39 -20.48 0.60 -12.55
C THR A 39 -19.40 0.51 -11.49
N ASP A 40 -18.79 -0.67 -11.36
CA ASP A 40 -17.71 -0.94 -10.41
C ASP A 40 -16.41 -0.21 -10.78
N ALA A 41 -15.64 0.20 -9.77
CA ALA A 41 -14.38 0.93 -9.92
C ALA A 41 -13.30 0.17 -10.72
N ASN A 42 -13.41 -1.16 -10.85
CA ASN A 42 -12.52 -1.96 -11.69
C ASN A 42 -12.92 -2.01 -13.17
N GLN A 43 -14.05 -1.42 -13.53
CA GLN A 43 -14.50 -1.33 -14.92
C GLN A 43 -14.01 -0.02 -15.57
N THR A 44 -14.27 0.12 -16.86
CA THR A 44 -13.97 1.35 -17.60
C THR A 44 -14.84 2.51 -17.10
N LEU A 45 -14.19 3.55 -16.58
CA LEU A 45 -14.80 4.78 -16.07
C LEU A 45 -14.13 5.99 -16.71
N THR A 46 -14.88 7.08 -16.89
CA THR A 46 -14.34 8.37 -17.34
C THR A 46 -13.54 9.05 -16.21
N THR A 47 -12.73 10.05 -16.56
CA THR A 47 -11.97 10.85 -15.57
C THR A 47 -12.88 11.48 -14.51
N ILE A 48 -14.05 11.99 -14.90
CA ILE A 48 -15.02 12.58 -13.96
C ILE A 48 -15.62 11.53 -13.02
N GLN A 49 -15.86 10.32 -13.53
CA GLN A 49 -16.36 9.20 -12.73
C GLN A 49 -15.28 8.67 -11.77
N ARG A 50 -14.02 8.68 -12.19
CA ARG A 50 -12.87 8.32 -11.36
C ARG A 50 -12.64 9.33 -10.23
N SER A 51 -12.78 10.63 -10.52
CA SER A 51 -12.60 11.65 -9.48
C SER A 51 -13.72 11.65 -8.44
N SER A 52 -14.93 11.18 -8.78
CA SER A 52 -16.03 11.12 -7.81
C SER A 52 -15.89 9.99 -6.78
N ILE A 53 -15.22 8.88 -7.13
CA ILE A 53 -15.00 7.71 -6.26
C ILE A 53 -13.81 7.87 -5.30
N VAL A 54 -13.04 8.95 -5.41
CA VAL A 54 -12.01 9.31 -4.42
C VAL A 54 -12.58 10.35 -3.47
N THR A 55 -12.20 10.26 -2.20
CA THR A 55 -12.50 11.32 -1.22
C THR A 55 -11.20 11.93 -0.78
N ASN A 56 -10.84 13.08 -1.34
CA ASN A 56 -9.64 13.81 -0.91
C ASN A 56 -9.89 14.60 0.38
N GLU A 57 -11.14 15.00 0.63
CA GLU A 57 -11.52 15.87 1.75
C GLU A 57 -12.80 15.35 2.42
N PRO A 58 -12.67 14.53 3.48
CA PRO A 58 -13.79 13.92 4.20
C PRO A 58 -14.90 14.89 4.62
N THR A 59 -14.54 16.12 4.98
CA THR A 59 -15.49 17.12 5.50
C THR A 59 -16.17 17.92 4.39
N ALA A 60 -15.49 18.21 3.28
CA ALA A 60 -16.04 19.00 2.18
C ALA A 60 -16.93 18.18 1.22
N GLN A 61 -16.76 16.85 1.18
CA GLN A 61 -17.39 15.98 0.19
C GLN A 61 -18.52 15.09 0.75
N GLY A 62 -19.12 15.53 1.87
CA GLY A 62 -20.32 14.92 2.44
C GLY A 62 -20.07 13.66 3.28
N GLY A 63 -18.86 13.47 3.82
CA GLY A 63 -18.60 12.46 4.85
C GLY A 63 -17.23 11.78 4.78
N TYR A 64 -16.85 11.19 5.90
CA TYR A 64 -15.68 10.33 6.08
C TYR A 64 -15.85 9.04 5.28
N ARG A 65 -15.23 8.97 4.10
CA ARG A 65 -15.24 7.76 3.27
C ARG A 65 -14.05 6.88 3.58
N PRO A 66 -14.24 5.55 3.60
CA PRO A 66 -13.13 4.64 3.81
C PRO A 66 -12.11 4.72 2.67
N PRO A 67 -10.88 4.22 2.88
CA PRO A 67 -9.94 4.00 1.78
C PRO A 67 -10.63 3.19 0.69
N LEU A 68 -10.47 3.59 -0.57
CA LEU A 68 -10.92 2.79 -1.70
C LEU A 68 -10.02 1.57 -1.82
N VAL A 69 -10.60 0.41 -1.56
CA VAL A 69 -9.95 -0.91 -1.62
C VAL A 69 -10.63 -1.76 -2.71
N ASN A 70 -10.21 -3.03 -2.86
CA ASN A 70 -10.72 -3.93 -3.89
C ASN A 70 -10.61 -3.34 -5.29
N ILE A 71 -9.42 -2.84 -5.61
CA ILE A 71 -9.12 -2.22 -6.90
C ILE A 71 -7.79 -2.74 -7.41
N ASN A 72 -7.70 -2.99 -8.72
CA ASN A 72 -6.45 -3.41 -9.35
C ASN A 72 -5.51 -2.24 -9.63
N GLN A 73 -4.26 -2.53 -9.93
CA GLN A 73 -3.20 -1.53 -10.05
C GLN A 73 -3.46 -0.52 -11.19
N ALA A 74 -3.97 -1.00 -12.33
CA ALA A 74 -4.28 -0.14 -13.48
C ALA A 74 -5.42 0.84 -13.19
N ASN A 75 -6.46 0.36 -12.51
CA ASN A 75 -7.59 1.17 -12.12
C ASN A 75 -7.24 2.14 -10.98
N ALA A 76 -6.39 1.74 -10.04
CA ALA A 76 -5.82 2.63 -9.03
C ALA A 76 -5.04 3.79 -9.69
N ASN A 77 -4.17 3.48 -10.64
CA ASN A 77 -3.42 4.48 -11.39
C ASN A 77 -4.31 5.42 -12.21
N ALA A 78 -5.27 4.87 -12.96
CA ALA A 78 -6.25 5.68 -13.69
C ALA A 78 -7.05 6.59 -12.75
N THR A 79 -7.30 6.14 -11.51
CA THR A 79 -8.00 6.93 -10.51
C THR A 79 -7.12 8.07 -9.99
N CYS A 80 -5.84 7.82 -9.73
CA CYS A 80 -4.92 8.88 -9.33
C CYS A 80 -4.68 9.93 -10.41
N ASN A 81 -4.54 9.50 -11.66
CA ASN A 81 -4.36 10.43 -12.78
C ASN A 81 -5.61 11.29 -13.06
N ALA A 82 -6.77 10.93 -12.51
CA ALA A 82 -7.97 11.75 -12.54
C ALA A 82 -7.98 12.85 -11.47
N MET A 83 -7.07 12.79 -10.49
CA MET A 83 -7.00 13.75 -9.40
C MET A 83 -6.00 14.86 -9.73
N VAL A 84 -6.46 16.11 -9.63
CA VAL A 84 -5.62 17.30 -9.82
C VAL A 84 -5.71 18.14 -8.57
N ASP A 85 -4.56 18.45 -8.00
CA ASP A 85 -4.43 19.49 -6.99
C ASP A 85 -4.40 20.86 -7.69
N SER A 86 -5.21 21.81 -7.21
CA SER A 86 -5.32 23.13 -7.85
C SER A 86 -4.03 23.95 -7.82
N THR A 87 -3.14 23.65 -6.89
CA THR A 87 -1.89 24.38 -6.67
C THR A 87 -0.70 23.64 -7.25
N TYR A 88 -0.65 22.32 -7.04
CA TYR A 88 0.53 21.52 -7.35
C TYR A 88 0.37 20.61 -8.58
N GLY A 89 -0.82 20.51 -9.16
CA GLY A 89 -1.05 19.84 -10.43
C GLY A 89 -1.49 18.37 -10.29
N ALA A 90 -1.25 17.60 -11.35
CA ALA A 90 -1.75 16.24 -11.48
C ALA A 90 -1.10 15.27 -10.48
N LYS A 91 -1.93 14.47 -9.82
CA LYS A 91 -1.49 13.39 -8.94
C LYS A 91 -1.28 12.11 -9.75
N ARG A 92 -0.57 11.15 -9.17
CA ARG A 92 -0.36 9.81 -9.72
C ARG A 92 -0.31 8.74 -8.63
N LEU A 93 -0.32 7.49 -9.06
CA LEU A 93 -0.04 6.37 -8.17
C LEU A 93 1.43 6.44 -7.71
N LEU A 94 1.65 6.22 -6.41
CA LEU A 94 2.96 6.29 -5.79
C LEU A 94 3.92 5.25 -6.39
N ARG A 95 5.15 5.64 -6.69
CA ARG A 95 6.29 4.71 -6.81
C ARG A 95 6.76 4.31 -5.42
N LYS A 96 7.54 3.23 -5.32
CA LYS A 96 8.03 2.76 -4.03
C LYS A 96 8.82 3.82 -3.28
N ARG A 97 9.74 4.51 -3.97
CA ARG A 97 10.51 5.61 -3.38
C ARG A 97 9.64 6.70 -2.78
N GLU A 98 8.51 7.00 -3.41
CA GLU A 98 7.58 8.03 -2.95
C GLU A 98 6.75 7.54 -1.78
N PHE A 99 6.32 6.28 -1.80
CA PHE A 99 5.68 5.66 -0.64
C PHE A 99 6.62 5.69 0.57
N THR A 100 7.87 5.28 0.37
CA THR A 100 8.92 5.31 1.39
C THR A 100 9.10 6.70 1.99
N ALA A 101 9.18 7.73 1.13
CA ALA A 101 9.26 9.11 1.59
C ALA A 101 7.99 9.53 2.35
N ALA A 102 6.82 9.25 1.77
CA ALA A 102 5.52 9.59 2.33
C ALA A 102 5.23 8.88 3.66
N ALA A 103 5.81 7.71 3.92
CA ALA A 103 5.68 6.96 5.17
C ALA A 103 6.73 7.37 6.23
N GLY A 104 7.63 8.30 5.93
CA GLY A 104 8.71 8.70 6.84
C GLY A 104 8.24 9.59 8.00
N PHE A 105 8.32 9.09 9.24
CA PHE A 105 8.09 9.89 10.45
C PHE A 105 9.18 10.93 10.69
N ALA A 106 8.83 12.00 11.42
CA ALA A 106 9.79 13.00 11.90
C ALA A 106 10.68 12.35 12.97
N LYS A 107 11.99 12.34 12.74
CA LYS A 107 12.96 11.56 13.54
C LYS A 107 14.17 12.37 13.99
N TYR A 108 14.23 13.65 13.63
CA TYR A 108 15.30 14.54 14.07
C TYR A 108 14.78 15.42 15.21
N GLN A 109 15.55 15.47 16.30
CA GLN A 109 15.20 16.30 17.45
C GLN A 109 15.06 17.76 17.01
N GLY A 110 13.92 18.38 17.34
CA GLY A 110 13.57 19.73 16.90
C GLY A 110 12.64 19.79 15.69
N GLU A 111 12.38 18.67 15.02
CA GLU A 111 11.27 18.60 14.05
C GLU A 111 9.91 18.69 14.78
N PRO A 112 8.92 19.37 14.20
CA PRO A 112 7.54 19.24 14.65
C PRO A 112 7.12 17.77 14.65
N ASN A 113 6.48 17.33 15.73
CA ASN A 113 6.04 15.93 15.92
C ASN A 113 7.19 14.90 15.87
N TYR A 114 8.38 15.26 16.38
CA TYR A 114 9.50 14.32 16.57
C TYR A 114 9.06 13.05 17.31
N LEU A 115 9.44 11.90 16.74
CA LEU A 115 9.25 10.57 17.30
C LEU A 115 10.61 9.85 17.34
N ASP A 116 10.92 9.23 18.47
CA ASP A 116 12.05 8.30 18.57
C ASP A 116 11.67 6.92 17.98
N ASP A 117 12.67 6.05 17.77
CA ASP A 117 12.45 4.72 17.18
C ASP A 117 11.47 3.87 18.03
N THR A 118 11.43 4.05 19.35
CA THR A 118 10.49 3.31 20.23
C THR A 118 9.05 3.75 20.01
N ALA A 119 8.83 5.06 19.89
CA ALA A 119 7.53 5.64 19.59
C ALA A 119 7.06 5.25 18.19
N ILE A 120 7.95 5.25 17.20
CA ILE A 120 7.63 4.80 15.83
C ILE A 120 7.25 3.32 15.85
N ALA A 121 8.05 2.45 16.47
CA ALA A 121 7.73 1.03 16.60
C ALA A 121 6.35 0.80 17.24
N THR A 122 6.01 1.59 18.26
CA THR A 122 4.71 1.53 18.95
C THR A 122 3.56 1.97 18.04
N LEU A 123 3.76 2.99 17.19
CA LEU A 123 2.76 3.47 16.24
C LEU A 123 2.52 2.48 15.09
N GLU A 124 3.59 1.89 14.54
CA GLU A 124 3.54 0.96 13.41
C GLU A 124 3.03 -0.44 13.82
N THR A 125 3.42 -0.94 14.99
CA THR A 125 2.99 -2.26 15.47
C THR A 125 1.51 -2.27 15.89
N GLY A 126 1.00 -1.14 16.38
CA GLY A 126 -0.32 -1.05 17.00
C GLY A 126 -0.35 -1.66 18.41
N SER A 127 -1.53 -1.66 19.06
CA SER A 127 -1.73 -2.20 20.40
C SER A 127 -2.38 -3.58 20.37
N THR A 128 -1.76 -4.52 21.09
CA THR A 128 -2.30 -5.88 21.34
C THR A 128 -3.34 -5.93 22.46
N THR A 129 -3.65 -4.81 23.12
CA THR A 129 -4.57 -4.79 24.29
C THR A 129 -5.49 -3.58 24.38
N GLY A 130 -5.40 -2.60 23.47
CA GLY A 130 -6.18 -1.36 23.51
C GLY A 130 -6.99 -1.13 22.24
N ALA A 131 -8.21 -0.62 22.38
CA ALA A 131 -8.93 -0.06 21.25
C ALA A 131 -8.13 1.12 20.66
N HIS A 132 -8.10 1.23 19.34
CA HIS A 132 -7.44 2.30 18.57
C HIS A 132 -7.76 3.72 19.10
N THR A 133 -8.91 3.86 19.75
CA THR A 133 -9.43 5.08 20.37
C THR A 133 -8.60 5.64 21.53
N SER A 134 -7.57 4.94 22.00
CA SER A 134 -6.73 5.38 23.13
C SER A 134 -5.33 5.84 22.73
N LEU A 135 -4.78 5.32 21.62
CA LEU A 135 -3.40 5.58 21.21
C LEU A 135 -3.28 6.19 19.79
N TYR A 136 -4.38 6.19 19.02
CA TYR A 136 -4.47 6.74 17.66
C TYR A 136 -3.36 6.25 16.70
N GLN A 137 -3.06 4.95 16.78
CA GLN A 137 -1.95 4.28 16.09
C GLN A 137 -2.21 4.08 14.58
N CYS A 138 -1.27 3.47 13.87
CA CYS A 138 -1.37 3.33 12.40
C CYS A 138 -1.99 1.99 12.05
N ASN A 139 -1.66 1.02 12.90
CA ASN A 139 -2.06 -0.35 12.76
C ASN A 139 -3.03 -0.75 13.87
N SER A 140 -3.88 -1.69 13.52
CA SER A 140 -5.04 -2.10 14.26
C SER A 140 -4.91 -3.59 14.61
N SER A 141 -3.74 -4.01 15.10
CA SER A 141 -3.32 -5.40 15.38
C SER A 141 -4.32 -6.25 16.20
N ASN A 142 -5.34 -5.63 16.79
CA ASN A 142 -6.44 -6.22 17.56
C ASN A 142 -7.84 -6.12 16.92
N HIS A 143 -7.97 -5.73 15.65
CA HIS A 143 -9.28 -5.48 15.06
C HIS A 143 -9.99 -6.73 14.50
N THR A 144 -9.45 -7.93 14.74
CA THR A 144 -10.26 -9.15 14.84
C THR A 144 -11.18 -9.07 16.06
N GLY A 145 -12.36 -8.46 15.89
CA GLY A 145 -13.46 -8.57 16.87
C GLY A 145 -13.88 -7.30 17.61
N ILE A 146 -13.48 -6.09 17.16
CA ILE A 146 -14.06 -4.87 17.74
C ILE A 146 -15.54 -4.76 17.36
N THR A 147 -16.38 -4.64 18.39
CA THR A 147 -17.83 -4.51 18.26
C THR A 147 -18.20 -3.05 18.00
N ALA A 148 -19.11 -2.82 17.05
CA ALA A 148 -19.49 -1.50 16.53
C ALA A 148 -19.94 -0.47 17.60
N GLY A 149 -20.26 -0.91 18.83
CA GLY A 149 -20.62 -0.03 19.95
C GLY A 149 -19.53 0.96 20.40
N ALA A 150 -18.28 0.78 19.96
CA ALA A 150 -17.18 1.73 20.20
C ALA A 150 -17.07 2.85 19.15
N PHE A 151 -17.75 2.74 18.00
CA PHE A 151 -17.62 3.67 16.87
C PHE A 151 -18.88 4.51 16.68
N LYS A 152 -18.75 5.84 16.82
CA LYS A 152 -19.82 6.78 16.50
C LYS A 152 -19.87 6.97 14.98
N SER A 153 -20.74 6.23 14.29
CA SER A 153 -21.36 6.44 12.95
C SER A 153 -20.57 7.05 11.76
N THR A 154 -19.29 7.39 11.90
CA THR A 154 -18.45 8.08 10.90
C THR A 154 -17.02 7.54 10.88
N LYS A 155 -16.75 6.38 11.50
CA LYS A 155 -15.41 6.05 12.03
C LYS A 155 -14.75 4.75 11.57
N LEU A 156 -15.35 3.93 10.70
CA LEU A 156 -14.70 2.74 10.14
C LEU A 156 -15.28 2.34 8.78
N ALA A 157 -14.43 1.80 7.90
CA ALA A 157 -14.83 0.85 6.89
C ALA A 157 -15.03 -0.51 7.57
N GLY A 158 -16.25 -0.73 8.02
CA GLY A 158 -16.80 -2.03 8.39
C GLY A 158 -17.05 -2.27 9.88
N ASP A 159 -18.19 -2.90 10.16
CA ASP A 159 -18.65 -3.32 11.48
C ASP A 159 -18.04 -4.68 11.88
N ALA A 160 -18.36 -5.16 13.09
CA ALA A 160 -17.83 -6.40 13.66
C ALA A 160 -17.99 -7.64 12.75
N GLY A 161 -18.99 -7.64 11.87
CA GLY A 161 -19.29 -8.69 10.90
C GLY A 161 -18.79 -8.45 9.47
N ASP A 162 -18.21 -7.28 9.18
CA ASP A 162 -17.71 -6.95 7.84
C ASP A 162 -16.31 -7.53 7.60
N ALA A 163 -16.03 -7.87 6.35
CA ALA A 163 -14.71 -8.41 5.97
C ALA A 163 -13.65 -7.31 5.85
N VAL A 164 -14.05 -6.05 5.65
CA VAL A 164 -13.17 -4.88 5.69
C VAL A 164 -13.26 -4.26 7.08
N LYS A 165 -12.11 -3.94 7.69
CA LYS A 165 -12.02 -3.34 9.04
C LYS A 165 -10.93 -2.27 9.08
N SER A 166 -11.04 -1.27 8.20
CA SER A 166 -10.08 -0.19 8.04
C SER A 166 -10.60 1.13 8.58
N PHE A 167 -9.72 2.05 8.94
CA PHE A 167 -10.10 3.42 9.32
C PHE A 167 -10.24 4.30 8.10
N THR A 168 -11.12 5.30 8.17
CA THR A 168 -11.08 6.40 7.22
C THR A 168 -9.74 7.14 7.32
N ILE A 169 -9.13 7.39 6.17
CA ILE A 169 -7.95 8.26 6.06
C ILE A 169 -8.31 9.65 6.59
N GLY A 170 -7.43 10.28 7.37
CA GLY A 170 -7.70 11.60 7.92
C GLY A 170 -8.65 11.58 9.13
N SER A 171 -9.02 10.41 9.64
CA SER A 171 -9.85 10.28 10.84
C SER A 171 -9.04 10.60 12.10
N LEU A 172 -9.77 10.85 13.21
CA LEU A 172 -9.16 10.98 14.53
C LEU A 172 -8.39 9.71 14.90
N GLU A 173 -8.90 8.56 14.48
CA GLU A 173 -8.33 7.27 14.79
C GLU A 173 -6.88 7.16 14.30
N THR A 174 -6.54 7.68 13.12
CA THR A 174 -5.18 7.60 12.56
C THR A 174 -4.38 8.90 12.75
N SER A 175 -4.77 9.77 13.69
CA SER A 175 -4.22 11.13 13.79
C SER A 175 -2.77 11.20 14.23
N ASN A 176 -2.22 10.15 14.88
CA ASN A 176 -0.80 10.10 15.20
C ASN A 176 0.05 9.49 14.07
N CYS A 177 -0.59 9.07 12.98
CA CYS A 177 0.06 8.39 11.86
C CYS A 177 0.31 9.32 10.70
N VAL A 178 0.80 10.49 11.04
CA VAL A 178 1.12 11.54 10.08
C VAL A 178 2.63 11.52 9.88
N SER A 179 3.04 11.36 8.64
CA SER A 179 4.45 11.44 8.28
C SER A 179 4.96 12.87 8.41
N ARG A 180 6.28 13.04 8.35
CA ARG A 180 6.91 14.37 8.37
C ARG A 180 6.48 15.28 7.21
N PHE A 181 5.88 14.71 6.17
CA PHE A 181 5.39 15.43 4.99
C PHE A 181 3.85 15.58 5.00
N GLY A 182 3.19 15.25 6.10
CA GLY A 182 1.75 15.42 6.25
C GLY A 182 0.91 14.29 5.64
N ALA A 183 1.52 13.23 5.10
CA ALA A 183 0.77 12.07 4.63
C ALA A 183 0.30 11.26 5.85
N GLN A 184 -1.01 11.12 6.02
CA GLN A 184 -1.60 10.37 7.12
C GLN A 184 -1.84 8.92 6.70
N ASP A 185 -1.69 7.99 7.64
CA ASP A 185 -2.19 6.61 7.55
C ASP A 185 -1.49 5.76 6.47
N MET A 186 -0.19 5.95 6.28
CA MET A 186 0.59 5.21 5.27
C MET A 186 0.96 3.77 5.68
N VAL A 187 0.72 3.39 6.94
CA VAL A 187 1.19 2.12 7.54
C VAL A 187 0.02 1.39 8.18
N GLY A 188 -0.11 0.09 7.92
CA GLY A 188 -0.93 -0.84 8.70
C GLY A 188 -2.44 -0.80 8.47
N ASN A 189 -3.00 0.24 7.85
CA ASN A 189 -4.44 0.30 7.60
C ASN A 189 -4.85 -0.55 6.39
N VAL A 190 -4.39 -0.25 5.18
CA VAL A 190 -4.65 -1.04 3.96
C VAL A 190 -3.37 -1.15 3.14
N TRP A 191 -3.22 -2.26 2.39
CA TRP A 191 -2.10 -2.35 1.45
C TRP A 191 -2.28 -1.28 0.39
N GLU A 192 -1.22 -0.54 0.09
CA GLU A 192 -1.26 0.52 -0.92
C GLU A 192 -0.56 0.05 -2.18
N TRP A 193 -1.27 -0.02 -3.31
CA TRP A 193 -0.64 -0.22 -4.60
C TRP A 193 0.44 0.85 -4.84
N ASN A 194 1.60 0.39 -5.28
CA ASN A 194 2.60 1.21 -5.94
C ASN A 194 2.48 1.04 -7.46
N SER A 195 3.06 1.95 -8.25
CA SER A 195 3.11 1.79 -9.72
C SER A 195 4.16 0.77 -10.17
N ASP A 196 5.07 0.37 -9.28
CA ASP A 196 6.16 -0.57 -9.57
C ASP A 196 5.66 -1.97 -9.90
N GLN A 197 6.37 -2.60 -10.83
CA GLN A 197 6.09 -3.95 -11.29
C GLN A 197 7.37 -4.79 -11.36
N ALA A 198 7.21 -6.09 -11.25
CA ALA A 198 8.26 -7.06 -11.48
C ALA A 198 7.76 -8.19 -12.35
N TYR A 199 8.69 -8.85 -13.03
CA TYR A 199 8.46 -10.08 -13.74
C TYR A 199 9.09 -11.27 -13.00
N CYS A 200 8.32 -12.33 -12.74
CA CYS A 200 8.80 -13.56 -12.10
C CYS A 200 8.77 -14.73 -13.08
N ASN A 201 9.92 -15.37 -13.30
CA ASN A 201 10.00 -16.56 -14.15
C ASN A 201 9.79 -17.81 -13.29
N SER A 202 8.57 -18.36 -13.28
CA SER A 202 8.24 -19.58 -12.53
C SER A 202 8.92 -20.85 -13.06
N SER A 203 9.57 -20.77 -14.22
CA SER A 203 10.26 -21.89 -14.87
C SER A 203 11.79 -21.78 -14.81
N ALA A 204 12.33 -20.72 -14.18
CA ALA A 204 13.77 -20.59 -14.00
C ALA A 204 14.29 -21.67 -13.05
N SER A 205 15.33 -22.40 -13.48
CA SER A 205 16.06 -23.30 -12.58
C SER A 205 16.84 -22.46 -11.56
N ALA A 206 16.92 -22.91 -10.30
CA ALA A 206 17.68 -22.22 -9.26
C ALA A 206 19.12 -21.96 -9.72
N ILE A 207 19.58 -20.72 -9.59
CA ILE A 207 20.89 -20.28 -10.06
C ILE A 207 22.00 -21.00 -9.29
N SER A 208 22.87 -21.74 -9.98
CA SER A 208 24.14 -22.23 -9.43
C SER A 208 25.33 -21.30 -9.72
N THR A 209 25.20 -20.36 -10.66
CA THR A 209 26.27 -19.42 -11.11
C THR A 209 25.72 -18.08 -11.60
N PRO A 210 26.33 -16.92 -11.28
CA PRO A 210 25.77 -15.60 -11.58
C PRO A 210 25.87 -15.24 -13.08
N TYR A 211 24.94 -14.41 -13.57
CA TYR A 211 24.89 -13.79 -14.91
C TYR A 211 24.27 -14.57 -16.08
N SER A 212 23.16 -15.28 -15.86
CA SER A 212 22.26 -15.70 -16.94
C SER A 212 20.93 -14.98 -16.80
N LEU A 213 20.56 -14.16 -17.79
CA LEU A 213 19.24 -13.53 -17.92
C LEU A 213 18.07 -14.54 -17.88
N GLY A 214 18.34 -15.84 -18.03
CA GLY A 214 17.36 -16.93 -17.92
C GLY A 214 17.19 -17.53 -16.50
N ALA A 215 17.88 -17.02 -15.48
CA ALA A 215 18.01 -17.72 -14.20
C ALA A 215 17.41 -16.96 -12.97
N TYR A 216 16.96 -15.72 -13.12
CA TYR A 216 16.37 -14.95 -12.01
C TYR A 216 14.98 -15.47 -11.60
N ALA A 217 14.72 -15.52 -10.29
CA ALA A 217 13.39 -15.83 -9.79
C ALA A 217 12.40 -14.70 -10.14
N CYS A 218 12.82 -13.44 -9.90
CA CYS A 218 12.10 -12.25 -10.36
C CYS A 218 13.06 -11.10 -10.73
N ILE A 219 12.61 -10.21 -11.61
CA ILE A 219 13.30 -8.97 -12.00
C ILE A 219 12.29 -7.83 -12.04
N GLY A 220 12.58 -6.68 -11.45
CA GLY A 220 11.73 -5.51 -11.62
C GLY A 220 11.65 -5.08 -13.09
N THR A 221 10.49 -4.61 -13.54
CA THR A 221 10.27 -4.25 -14.94
C THR A 221 9.70 -2.85 -15.05
N ALA A 222 9.86 -2.22 -16.21
CA ALA A 222 9.15 -0.99 -16.52
C ALA A 222 7.66 -1.17 -16.27
N SER A 223 7.06 -0.21 -15.57
CA SER A 223 5.64 -0.27 -15.24
C SER A 223 4.79 -0.12 -16.50
N ALA A 224 3.82 -1.01 -16.69
CA ALA A 224 2.85 -0.89 -17.79
C ALA A 224 1.89 0.30 -17.62
N ILE A 225 1.85 0.92 -16.43
CA ILE A 225 0.87 1.97 -16.06
C ILE A 225 1.53 3.31 -15.74
N ASP A 226 2.85 3.35 -15.56
CA ASP A 226 3.62 4.55 -15.24
C ASP A 226 4.90 4.55 -16.09
N SER A 227 4.85 5.19 -17.26
CA SER A 227 5.98 5.28 -18.19
C SER A 227 7.16 6.07 -17.62
N GLY A 228 6.94 6.87 -16.58
CA GLY A 228 8.02 7.56 -15.86
C GLY A 228 8.74 6.66 -14.87
N ASN A 229 8.23 5.46 -14.56
CA ASN A 229 8.85 4.45 -13.68
C ASN A 229 9.90 3.61 -14.44
N GLY A 230 10.69 4.26 -15.28
CA GLY A 230 11.66 3.61 -16.17
C GLY A 230 12.78 4.52 -16.66
N TYR A 231 12.93 5.74 -16.12
CA TYR A 231 13.95 6.68 -16.61
C TYR A 231 15.34 6.42 -16.00
N SER A 232 16.30 6.36 -16.90
CA SER A 232 17.60 5.69 -16.82
C SER A 232 18.70 6.46 -16.09
N SER A 233 18.40 7.25 -15.05
CA SER A 233 19.43 8.03 -14.33
C SER A 233 19.40 7.93 -12.81
N GLY A 234 18.51 7.14 -12.21
CA GLY A 234 18.50 7.02 -10.74
C GLY A 234 17.49 6.03 -10.18
N PHE A 235 17.81 4.74 -10.28
CA PHE A 235 17.32 3.66 -9.41
C PHE A 235 15.79 3.57 -9.22
N ASP A 236 15.05 3.31 -10.31
CA ASP A 236 13.69 2.76 -10.27
C ASP A 236 13.72 1.22 -10.20
N MET A 237 12.61 0.57 -9.81
CA MET A 237 12.54 -0.90 -9.68
C MET A 237 12.93 -1.65 -10.98
N ASN A 238 12.80 -1.00 -12.13
CA ASN A 238 13.12 -1.58 -13.43
C ASN A 238 14.58 -2.10 -13.51
N GLY A 239 14.73 -3.40 -13.75
CA GLY A 239 16.01 -4.09 -13.83
C GLY A 239 16.56 -4.60 -12.49
N PHE A 240 15.93 -4.30 -11.35
CA PHE A 240 16.36 -4.82 -10.05
C PHE A 240 16.15 -6.34 -9.96
N MET A 241 17.20 -7.10 -9.68
CA MET A 241 17.17 -8.57 -9.70
C MET A 241 16.94 -9.15 -8.30
N PHE A 242 15.91 -10.00 -8.17
CA PHE A 242 15.64 -10.83 -6.99
C PHE A 242 16.28 -12.21 -7.20
N ASP A 243 17.61 -12.27 -7.11
CA ASP A 243 18.42 -13.39 -7.60
C ASP A 243 19.35 -14.01 -6.56
N GLY A 244 19.54 -13.35 -5.41
CA GLY A 244 20.35 -13.86 -4.32
C GLY A 244 21.78 -13.34 -4.39
N PHE A 245 22.03 -12.40 -5.30
CA PHE A 245 23.30 -11.70 -5.48
C PHE A 245 23.10 -10.18 -5.36
N GLN A 246 22.11 -9.61 -6.04
CA GLN A 246 21.72 -8.21 -5.91
C GLN A 246 20.66 -8.06 -4.80
N GLY A 247 19.46 -8.56 -5.07
CA GLY A 247 18.35 -8.63 -4.13
C GLY A 247 18.22 -10.01 -3.49
N PRO A 248 17.24 -10.19 -2.59
CA PRO A 248 16.95 -11.49 -1.99
C PRO A 248 16.63 -12.52 -3.08
N GLY A 249 17.10 -13.75 -2.88
CA GLY A 249 17.07 -14.79 -3.92
C GLY A 249 17.32 -16.21 -3.47
N GLY A 250 17.32 -17.12 -4.45
CA GLY A 250 17.59 -18.55 -4.26
C GLY A 250 16.37 -19.45 -4.44
N SER A 251 16.57 -20.76 -4.38
CA SER A 251 15.55 -21.79 -4.63
C SER A 251 14.35 -21.78 -3.66
N ASN A 252 14.42 -21.04 -2.56
CA ASN A 252 13.43 -21.01 -1.48
C ASN A 252 12.64 -19.68 -1.39
N LEU A 253 12.67 -18.86 -2.45
CA LEU A 253 12.10 -17.49 -2.49
C LEU A 253 10.55 -17.40 -2.51
N VAL A 254 9.85 -18.31 -1.83
CA VAL A 254 8.40 -18.52 -2.02
C VAL A 254 7.55 -18.02 -0.85
N SER A 255 8.12 -17.30 0.11
CA SER A 255 7.45 -16.96 1.36
C SER A 255 7.68 -15.54 1.86
N GLU A 256 6.85 -15.18 2.83
CA GLU A 256 7.07 -14.09 3.78
C GLU A 256 8.43 -14.24 4.48
N TRP A 257 9.10 -13.11 4.71
CA TRP A 257 10.29 -13.06 5.55
C TRP A 257 10.42 -11.71 6.24
N ASN A 258 10.97 -11.77 7.44
CA ASN A 258 11.27 -10.64 8.29
C ASN A 258 12.70 -10.15 7.97
N PHE A 259 12.90 -8.83 7.82
CA PHE A 259 14.22 -8.31 7.46
C PHE A 259 15.29 -8.68 8.49
N GLN A 260 14.94 -8.64 9.77
CA GLN A 260 15.83 -8.90 10.90
C GLN A 260 16.37 -10.33 10.94
N ASP A 261 15.75 -11.28 10.25
CA ASP A 261 16.18 -12.68 10.24
C ASP A 261 17.40 -12.91 9.33
N LEU A 262 17.78 -11.93 8.50
CA LEU A 262 18.93 -12.01 7.57
C LEU A 262 18.86 -13.21 6.61
N ASN A 263 17.65 -13.68 6.30
CA ASN A 263 17.43 -14.81 5.39
C ASN A 263 17.80 -14.45 3.95
N PHE A 264 17.90 -15.47 3.07
CA PHE A 264 18.19 -15.30 1.64
C PHE A 264 19.44 -14.43 1.35
N SER A 265 20.43 -14.50 2.24
CA SER A 265 21.68 -13.75 2.21
C SER A 265 21.54 -12.22 2.27
N ALA A 266 20.36 -11.69 2.60
CA ALA A 266 20.18 -10.25 2.64
C ALA A 266 20.70 -9.66 3.94
N ASN A 267 21.91 -9.11 3.86
CA ASN A 267 22.61 -8.51 5.00
C ASN A 267 22.46 -6.98 5.02
N TYR A 268 21.98 -6.40 3.92
CA TYR A 268 21.91 -4.96 3.71
C TYR A 268 20.48 -4.54 3.34
N PHE A 269 20.18 -3.26 3.53
CA PHE A 269 18.89 -2.67 3.24
C PHE A 269 19.08 -1.35 2.50
N ASN A 270 18.55 -1.27 1.28
CA ASN A 270 18.52 -0.04 0.50
C ASN A 270 17.38 0.85 1.01
N VAL A 271 17.74 1.97 1.65
CA VAL A 271 16.76 2.86 2.29
C VAL A 271 15.81 3.52 1.27
N PRO A 272 16.27 4.08 0.13
CA PRO A 272 15.38 4.70 -0.85
C PRO A 272 14.31 3.77 -1.41
N MET A 273 14.70 2.53 -1.75
CA MET A 273 13.78 1.53 -2.32
C MET A 273 13.02 0.75 -1.26
N ALA A 274 13.42 0.86 0.02
CA ALA A 274 12.98 0.00 1.11
C ALA A 274 13.10 -1.49 0.78
N LEU A 275 14.22 -1.86 0.14
CA LEU A 275 14.44 -3.23 -0.30
C LEU A 275 15.65 -3.85 0.39
N PRO A 276 15.57 -5.11 0.80
CA PRO A 276 16.72 -5.83 1.28
C PRO A 276 17.65 -6.18 0.11
N LEU A 277 18.95 -6.24 0.40
CA LEU A 277 20.05 -6.47 -0.52
C LEU A 277 21.01 -7.51 0.03
N VAL A 278 21.58 -8.32 -0.86
CA VAL A 278 22.62 -9.30 -0.49
C VAL A 278 23.97 -8.63 -0.28
N GLY A 279 24.31 -7.66 -1.13
CA GLY A 279 25.55 -6.87 -1.04
C GLY A 279 25.30 -5.41 -0.66
N ASN A 280 26.36 -4.75 -0.20
CA ASN A 280 26.37 -3.30 -0.07
C ASN A 280 26.41 -2.68 -1.48
N ASP A 281 25.50 -1.76 -1.77
CA ASP A 281 25.48 -1.02 -3.05
C ASP A 281 26.53 0.10 -3.11
N ASN A 282 27.40 0.20 -2.09
CA ASN A 282 28.40 1.25 -1.88
C ASN A 282 27.82 2.68 -1.90
N GLY A 283 26.53 2.80 -1.59
CA GLY A 283 25.82 4.08 -1.59
C GLY A 283 24.77 4.14 -0.48
N ASN A 284 23.54 3.72 -0.79
CA ASN A 284 22.36 3.93 0.04
C ASN A 284 22.01 2.75 0.95
N ALA A 285 22.77 1.65 0.85
CA ALA A 285 22.57 0.45 1.63
C ALA A 285 23.12 0.59 3.06
N ILE A 286 22.32 0.19 4.05
CA ILE A 286 22.72 0.08 5.46
C ILE A 286 22.76 -1.40 5.89
N GLY A 287 23.65 -1.76 6.82
CA GLY A 287 23.66 -3.11 7.38
C GLY A 287 22.42 -3.38 8.24
N ILE A 288 21.69 -4.46 7.96
CA ILE A 288 20.45 -4.81 8.67
C ILE A 288 20.73 -5.13 10.15
N ALA A 289 21.75 -5.94 10.44
CA ALA A 289 22.07 -6.37 11.80
C ALA A 289 22.30 -5.18 12.76
N ALA A 290 22.97 -4.13 12.27
CA ALA A 290 23.25 -2.91 13.04
C ALA A 290 22.05 -1.95 13.14
N ASN A 291 20.98 -2.17 12.36
CA ASN A 291 19.82 -1.29 12.27
C ASN A 291 18.50 -2.04 12.48
N SER A 292 18.52 -3.24 13.06
CA SER A 292 17.33 -4.10 13.25
C SER A 292 16.20 -3.39 14.00
N ALA A 293 16.55 -2.55 14.97
CA ALA A 293 15.61 -1.73 15.73
C ALA A 293 14.90 -0.67 14.88
N LYS A 294 15.42 -0.27 13.71
CA LYS A 294 14.80 0.74 12.82
C LYS A 294 13.86 0.13 11.78
N LEU A 295 13.89 -1.19 11.68
CA LEU A 295 13.12 -1.97 10.72
C LEU A 295 11.89 -2.59 11.37
N HIS A 296 11.60 -2.35 12.66
CA HIS A 296 10.33 -2.63 13.36
C HIS A 296 9.54 -3.91 12.99
N GLY A 297 10.20 -5.04 12.72
CA GLY A 297 9.57 -6.27 12.24
C GLY A 297 8.99 -6.22 10.82
N ASP A 298 9.35 -5.20 10.03
CA ASP A 298 8.99 -5.03 8.64
C ASP A 298 9.37 -6.25 7.81
N ARG A 299 8.49 -6.57 6.87
CA ARG A 299 8.56 -7.79 6.09
C ARG A 299 8.57 -7.54 4.60
N PHE A 300 9.09 -8.52 3.89
CA PHE A 300 8.94 -8.59 2.46
C PHE A 300 8.25 -9.90 2.08
N TRP A 301 7.47 -9.87 1.01
CA TRP A 301 6.87 -11.06 0.42
C TRP A 301 7.19 -11.05 -1.05
N LEU A 302 7.67 -12.19 -1.56
CA LEU A 302 7.80 -12.44 -2.98
C LEU A 302 7.23 -13.81 -3.27
N TYR A 303 6.32 -13.86 -4.23
CA TYR A 303 5.72 -15.10 -4.67
C TYR A 303 6.09 -15.37 -6.12
N THR A 304 6.71 -16.52 -6.37
CA THR A 304 7.24 -16.89 -7.68
C THR A 304 6.36 -17.92 -8.42
N GLY A 305 5.37 -18.51 -7.75
CA GLY A 305 4.71 -19.75 -8.19
C GLY A 305 3.47 -19.67 -9.10
N ASN A 306 2.94 -18.48 -9.42
CA ASN A 306 1.65 -18.38 -10.17
C ASN A 306 1.60 -17.30 -11.27
N GLY A 307 2.74 -16.97 -11.88
CA GLY A 307 2.74 -16.17 -13.10
C GLY A 307 3.74 -15.02 -13.13
N SER A 308 3.78 -14.44 -14.33
CA SER A 308 4.88 -13.68 -14.87
C SER A 308 4.97 -12.26 -14.36
N SER A 309 3.89 -11.55 -14.02
CA SER A 309 3.95 -10.15 -13.56
C SER A 309 3.44 -10.00 -12.13
N ARG A 310 4.13 -9.17 -11.34
CA ARG A 310 3.82 -8.78 -9.96
C ARG A 310 3.67 -7.27 -9.88
N GLY A 311 2.64 -6.82 -9.17
CA GLY A 311 2.57 -5.44 -8.74
C GLY A 311 3.09 -5.33 -7.31
N LEU A 312 3.75 -4.22 -7.00
CA LEU A 312 4.18 -3.91 -5.63
C LEU A 312 3.04 -3.25 -4.86
N PHE A 313 2.88 -3.66 -3.61
CA PHE A 313 2.10 -2.92 -2.63
C PHE A 313 2.84 -2.82 -1.29
N SER A 314 2.58 -1.74 -0.55
CA SER A 314 3.38 -1.34 0.62
C SER A 314 2.51 -0.99 1.83
N GLY A 315 3.14 -0.99 3.02
CA GLY A 315 2.56 -0.45 4.26
C GLY A 315 1.84 -1.47 5.15
N GLY A 316 1.33 -2.55 4.58
CA GLY A 316 0.60 -3.57 5.31
C GLY A 316 -0.90 -3.29 5.41
N ASN A 317 -1.64 -4.10 6.17
CA ASN A 317 -3.08 -3.92 6.34
C ASN A 317 -3.59 -4.40 7.71
N TRP A 318 -4.87 -4.16 7.99
CA TRP A 318 -5.48 -4.44 9.29
C TRP A 318 -5.39 -5.90 9.79
N TYR A 319 -5.12 -6.91 8.95
CA TYR A 319 -5.04 -8.31 9.40
C TYR A 319 -3.60 -8.79 9.65
N ASN A 320 -2.60 -8.08 9.16
CA ASN A 320 -1.20 -8.47 9.27
C ASN A 320 -0.56 -8.16 10.64
N GLY A 321 -1.23 -7.35 11.47
CA GLY A 321 -0.75 -7.01 12.81
C GLY A 321 0.70 -6.51 12.80
N SER A 322 1.55 -7.01 13.70
CA SER A 322 2.96 -6.59 13.83
C SER A 322 3.84 -6.81 12.60
N ASN A 323 3.32 -7.41 11.53
CA ASN A 323 4.04 -7.60 10.28
C ASN A 323 3.95 -6.39 9.33
N ASN A 324 3.27 -5.32 9.75
CA ASN A 324 3.14 -4.07 9.00
C ASN A 324 4.21 -3.06 9.42
N GLY A 325 4.51 -2.13 8.52
CA GLY A 325 5.43 -1.04 8.79
C GLY A 325 5.73 -0.24 7.52
N ARG A 326 6.47 0.86 7.66
CA ARG A 326 6.85 1.72 6.53
C ARG A 326 7.71 1.01 5.48
N TRP A 327 8.50 0.01 5.86
CA TRP A 327 9.40 -0.70 4.95
C TRP A 327 8.76 -1.96 4.37
N THR A 328 7.63 -2.37 4.92
CA THR A 328 6.89 -3.56 4.54
C THR A 328 6.46 -3.49 3.06
N THR A 329 6.80 -4.53 2.29
CA THR A 329 6.57 -4.61 0.83
C THR A 329 6.10 -5.98 0.41
N ASN A 330 5.17 -6.07 -0.52
CA ASN A 330 4.63 -7.34 -0.96
C ASN A 330 4.47 -7.40 -2.48
N TRP A 331 5.03 -8.46 -3.06
CA TRP A 331 5.09 -8.78 -4.48
C TRP A 331 4.36 -10.09 -4.79
N SER A 332 3.35 -10.46 -3.99
CA SER A 332 2.71 -11.77 -4.12
C SER A 332 1.64 -11.81 -5.20
N ASN A 333 1.07 -10.67 -5.57
CA ASN A 333 -0.11 -10.59 -6.42
C ASN A 333 0.19 -10.01 -7.81
N SER A 334 -0.58 -10.50 -8.80
CA SER A 334 -0.62 -9.89 -10.15
C SER A 334 -1.14 -8.45 -10.08
N PRO A 335 -0.68 -7.54 -10.96
CA PRO A 335 -1.27 -6.20 -11.13
C PRO A 335 -2.78 -6.18 -11.38
N SER A 336 -3.35 -7.28 -11.89
CA SER A 336 -4.79 -7.44 -12.13
C SER A 336 -5.59 -7.82 -10.88
N ASN A 337 -4.93 -8.15 -9.77
CA ASN A 337 -5.57 -8.57 -8.55
C ASN A 337 -6.35 -7.42 -7.90
N ALA A 338 -7.52 -7.73 -7.34
CA ALA A 338 -8.34 -6.78 -6.59
C ALA A 338 -8.91 -7.52 -5.39
N ILE A 339 -8.52 -7.09 -4.18
CA ILE A 339 -8.91 -7.73 -2.92
C ILE A 339 -9.28 -6.66 -1.90
N ASN A 340 -10.11 -7.05 -0.94
CA ASN A 340 -10.80 -6.12 -0.04
C ASN A 340 -9.88 -5.28 0.85
N HIS A 341 -8.60 -5.62 0.97
CA HIS A 341 -7.61 -4.96 1.82
C HIS A 341 -6.45 -4.34 1.03
N LEU A 342 -6.63 -4.19 -0.29
CA LEU A 342 -5.68 -3.62 -1.23
C LEU A 342 -6.30 -2.40 -1.90
N GLY A 343 -5.76 -1.23 -1.56
CA GLY A 343 -6.17 0.09 -2.02
C GLY A 343 -5.02 0.85 -2.66
N PHE A 344 -5.09 2.17 -2.61
CA PHE A 344 -4.06 3.05 -3.15
C PHE A 344 -4.15 4.46 -2.56
N ARG A 345 -3.04 5.20 -2.69
CA ARG A 345 -2.98 6.64 -2.44
C ARG A 345 -2.44 7.38 -3.64
N CYS A 346 -3.02 8.54 -3.88
CA CYS A 346 -2.60 9.44 -4.93
C CYS A 346 -1.77 10.55 -4.33
N ALA A 347 -0.57 10.73 -4.88
CA ALA A 347 0.31 11.79 -4.46
C ALA A 347 0.76 12.62 -5.66
N LEU A 348 1.27 13.81 -5.37
CA LEU A 348 2.00 14.59 -6.33
C LEU A 348 3.34 13.87 -6.61
N PRO A 349 3.83 13.87 -7.86
CA PRO A 349 5.14 13.36 -8.17
C PRO A 349 6.20 14.05 -7.30
N ALA A 350 7.02 13.27 -6.59
CA ALA A 350 8.26 13.76 -6.02
C ALA A 350 9.37 13.48 -7.05
N GLU A 351 9.88 14.54 -7.67
CA GLU A 351 11.05 14.49 -8.55
C GLU A 351 12.34 14.70 -7.79
#